data_AF-A0A7U9MYV1-F1
#
_entry.id   AF-A0A7U9MYV1-F1
#
_cell.length_a   1.000
_cell.length_b   1.000
_cell.length_c   1.000
_cell.angle_alpha   90.00
_cell.angle_beta   90.00
_cell.angle_gamma   90.00
#
_symmetry.space_group_name_H-M   'P 1'
#
loop_
_entity.id
_entity.type
_entity.pdbx_description
1 polymer ?
#
loop_
_entity_poly.entity_id
_entity_poly.type
_entity_poly.pdbx_seq_one_letter_code
_entity_poly.pdbx_strand_id
1 'polypeptide(L)'
;MILSLNEFDMCKYDKKFDGGVSFGFYDGGLDELKKKVERVEEHWTPFFNGKDRIFCGYANGKAASFCLVSDMGTHKIKGHEFKIGGPGCVGTLPEYRDKGIGLTMVKHVTQILKEEGYDYSYIHYTYLAPWYERLGYKTVIKWNRDGIL
;
A
#
# COMPACT_ATOMS: atom_id res chain seq x y z
N MET A 1 -1.24 11.15 -2.23
CA MET A 1 -0.39 11.08 -3.44
C MET A 1 -1.07 10.20 -4.47
N ILE A 2 -0.88 10.45 -5.77
CA ILE A 2 -1.53 9.67 -6.84
C ILE A 2 -0.51 9.12 -7.84
N LEU A 3 -0.81 7.98 -8.43
CA LEU A 3 -0.06 7.37 -9.53
C LEU A 3 -1.05 6.90 -10.59
N SER A 4 -0.88 7.36 -11.84
CA SER A 4 -1.57 6.76 -12.97
C SER A 4 -1.03 5.36 -13.21
N LEU A 5 -1.89 4.36 -13.26
CA LEU A 5 -1.48 2.96 -13.43
C LEU A 5 -0.99 2.66 -14.85
N ASN A 6 -1.36 3.49 -15.83
CA ASN A 6 -0.75 3.46 -17.17
C ASN A 6 0.72 3.89 -17.16
N GLU A 7 1.11 4.80 -16.25
CA GLU A 7 2.49 5.25 -16.08
C GLU A 7 3.30 4.33 -15.12
N PHE A 8 2.65 3.37 -14.46
CA PHE A 8 3.33 2.50 -13.50
C PHE A 8 4.24 1.49 -14.21
N ASP A 9 5.50 1.48 -13.79
CA ASP A 9 6.54 0.56 -14.22
C ASP A 9 7.03 -0.29 -13.03
N MET A 10 6.77 -1.59 -13.09
CA MET A 10 7.17 -2.55 -12.06
C MET A 10 8.69 -2.75 -11.96
N CYS A 11 9.44 -2.42 -13.02
CA CYS A 11 10.90 -2.51 -13.08
C CYS A 11 11.60 -1.29 -12.47
N LYS A 12 10.89 -0.16 -12.28
CA LYS A 12 11.45 1.08 -11.71
C LYS A 12 12.08 0.90 -10.32
N TYR A 13 11.57 -0.03 -9.54
CA TYR A 13 12.09 -0.36 -8.22
C TYR A 13 12.34 -1.88 -8.11
N ASP A 14 13.59 -2.29 -8.30
CA ASP A 14 14.01 -3.69 -8.28
C ASP A 14 14.88 -4.01 -7.06
N LYS A 15 14.25 -4.08 -5.88
CA LYS A 15 14.91 -4.56 -4.67
C LYS A 15 15.04 -6.08 -4.73
N LYS A 16 16.28 -6.57 -4.72
CA LYS A 16 16.58 -7.99 -4.51
C LYS A 16 16.57 -8.32 -3.02
N PHE A 17 16.05 -9.49 -2.71
CA PHE A 17 16.04 -10.09 -1.38
C PHE A 17 16.86 -11.36 -1.39
N ASP A 18 17.39 -11.71 -0.22
CA ASP A 18 17.87 -13.04 0.07
C ASP A 18 16.72 -14.05 0.06
N GLY A 19 17.06 -15.34 0.03
CA GLY A 19 16.06 -16.41 0.12
C GLY A 19 15.20 -16.23 1.36
N GLY A 20 13.89 -16.44 1.22
CA GLY A 20 12.93 -16.40 2.33
C GLY A 20 11.99 -15.19 2.35
N VAL A 21 12.15 -14.21 1.45
CA VAL A 21 11.16 -13.14 1.26
C VAL A 21 10.15 -13.51 0.17
N SER A 22 8.86 -13.32 0.46
CA SER A 22 7.77 -13.53 -0.48
C SER A 22 6.64 -12.52 -0.28
N PHE A 23 5.70 -12.45 -1.22
CA PHE A 23 4.59 -11.48 -1.20
C PHE A 23 3.29 -12.18 -1.60
N GLY A 24 2.18 -11.86 -0.96
CA GLY A 24 0.90 -12.49 -1.24
C GLY A 24 -0.26 -11.92 -0.44
N PHE A 25 -1.48 -12.29 -0.84
CA PHE A 25 -2.67 -11.99 -0.07
C PHE A 25 -2.65 -12.75 1.25
N TYR A 26 -3.10 -12.09 2.32
CA TYR A 26 -3.18 -12.68 3.64
C TYR A 26 -4.44 -13.53 3.78
N ASP A 27 -4.27 -14.79 4.18
CA ASP A 27 -5.33 -15.79 4.39
C ASP A 27 -5.42 -16.27 5.85
N GLY A 28 -4.61 -15.68 6.74
CA GLY A 28 -4.58 -16.03 8.17
C GLY A 28 -5.66 -15.35 9.02
N GLY A 29 -5.63 -15.63 10.32
CA GLY A 29 -6.58 -15.06 11.28
C GLY A 29 -6.39 -13.57 11.53
N LEU A 30 -7.48 -12.80 11.43
CA LEU A 30 -7.48 -11.34 11.56
C LEU A 30 -6.97 -10.86 12.94
N ASP A 31 -7.26 -11.58 14.02
CA ASP A 31 -6.81 -11.22 15.38
C ASP A 31 -5.28 -11.24 15.50
N GLU A 32 -4.63 -12.23 14.88
CA GLU A 32 -3.17 -12.33 14.85
C GLU A 32 -2.53 -11.23 14.00
N LEU A 33 -3.22 -10.79 12.93
CA LEU A 33 -2.78 -9.65 12.16
C LEU A 33 -2.95 -8.33 12.94
N LYS A 34 -4.07 -8.13 13.62
CA LYS A 34 -4.34 -6.93 14.41
C LYS A 34 -3.28 -6.68 15.49
N LYS A 35 -2.80 -7.73 16.15
CA LYS A 35 -1.64 -7.65 17.08
C LYS A 35 -0.38 -7.10 16.39
N LYS A 36 -0.16 -7.40 15.10
CA LYS A 36 0.97 -6.87 14.32
C LYS A 36 0.71 -5.43 13.86
N VAL A 37 -0.54 -5.11 13.52
CA VAL A 37 -0.98 -3.74 13.18
C VAL A 37 -0.74 -2.81 14.35
N GLU A 38 -1.16 -3.20 15.55
CA GLU A 38 -1.00 -2.43 16.79
C GLU A 38 0.47 -2.10 17.10
N ARG A 39 1.39 -3.04 16.82
CA ARG A 39 2.84 -2.81 16.95
C ARG A 39 3.40 -1.78 15.98
N VAL A 40 2.67 -1.44 14.92
CA VAL A 40 3.05 -0.40 13.94
C VAL A 40 2.33 0.91 14.23
N GLU A 41 1.01 0.85 14.43
CA GLU A 41 0.15 1.98 14.76
C GLU A 41 -1.14 1.46 15.43
N GLU A 42 -1.32 1.75 16.72
CA GLU A 42 -2.42 1.26 17.56
C GLU A 42 -3.80 1.60 16.99
N HIS A 43 -3.95 2.83 16.48
CA HIS A 43 -5.22 3.34 15.98
C HIS A 43 -5.66 2.74 14.63
N TRP A 44 -4.82 1.92 13.99
CA TRP A 44 -5.17 1.30 12.70
C TRP A 44 -5.98 0.00 12.83
N THR A 45 -5.99 -0.62 14.01
CA THR A 45 -6.68 -1.91 14.22
C THR A 45 -8.16 -1.94 13.78
N PRO A 46 -8.97 -0.87 13.89
CA PRO A 46 -10.36 -0.88 13.42
C PRO A 46 -10.52 -0.94 11.89
N PHE A 47 -9.50 -0.50 11.13
CA PHE A 47 -9.53 -0.57 9.66
C PHE A 47 -9.35 -2.00 9.14
N PHE A 48 -8.65 -2.85 9.90
CA PHE A 48 -8.50 -4.27 9.60
C PHE A 48 -9.73 -5.04 10.11
N ASN A 49 -10.88 -4.87 9.45
CA ASN A 49 -12.17 -5.44 9.88
C ASN A 49 -12.68 -6.60 9.01
N GLY A 50 -11.88 -7.06 8.04
CA GLY A 50 -12.22 -8.18 7.15
C GLY A 50 -13.02 -7.81 5.90
N LYS A 51 -13.35 -6.53 5.69
CA LYS A 51 -14.02 -6.07 4.46
C LYS A 51 -13.06 -5.90 3.29
N ASP A 52 -11.85 -5.40 3.57
CA ASP A 52 -10.82 -5.18 2.56
C ASP A 52 -9.87 -6.37 2.46
N ARG A 53 -9.38 -6.61 1.24
CA ARG A 53 -8.29 -7.57 1.02
C ARG A 53 -7.02 -7.05 1.68
N ILE A 54 -6.27 -7.95 2.31
CA ILE A 54 -4.98 -7.62 2.92
C ILE A 54 -3.87 -8.25 2.10
N PHE A 55 -2.82 -7.49 1.83
CA PHE A 55 -1.63 -7.98 1.15
C PHE A 55 -0.42 -7.83 2.06
N CYS A 56 0.44 -8.85 2.09
CA CYS A 56 1.55 -8.96 3.01
C CYS A 56 2.88 -9.19 2.28
N GLY A 57 3.94 -8.64 2.87
CA GLY A 57 5.30 -9.08 2.63
C GLY A 57 5.72 -10.03 3.74
N TYR A 58 6.24 -11.19 3.39
CA TYR A 58 6.63 -12.24 4.31
C TYR A 58 8.15 -12.34 4.38
N ALA A 59 8.68 -12.63 5.56
CA ALA A 59 10.06 -13.01 5.78
C ALA A 59 10.07 -14.34 6.54
N ASN A 60 10.64 -15.38 5.94
CA ASN A 60 10.67 -16.75 6.47
C ASN A 60 9.27 -17.26 6.86
N GLY A 61 8.29 -17.03 5.98
CA GLY A 61 6.90 -17.44 6.17
C GLY A 61 6.09 -16.60 7.18
N LYS A 62 6.69 -15.58 7.81
CA LYS A 62 6.00 -14.69 8.76
C LYS A 62 5.69 -13.34 8.12
N ALA A 63 4.48 -12.82 8.34
CA ALA A 63 4.11 -11.48 7.89
C ALA A 63 5.02 -10.41 8.52
N ALA A 64 5.82 -9.75 7.67
CA ALA A 64 6.80 -8.73 8.02
C ALA A 64 6.28 -7.31 7.70
N SER A 65 5.49 -7.18 6.63
CA SER A 65 4.77 -5.96 6.26
C SER A 65 3.35 -6.30 5.81
N PHE A 66 2.45 -5.34 5.89
CA PHE A 66 1.04 -5.49 5.52
C PHE A 66 0.46 -4.18 4.97
N CYS A 67 -0.57 -4.27 4.14
CA CYS A 67 -1.44 -3.16 3.80
C CYS A 67 -2.84 -3.66 3.41
N LEU A 68 -3.82 -2.77 3.48
CA LEU A 68 -5.13 -2.97 2.86
C LEU A 68 -5.01 -2.70 1.36
N VAL A 69 -5.70 -3.48 0.53
CA VAL A 69 -5.88 -3.22 -0.91
C VAL A 69 -7.28 -2.66 -1.09
N SER A 70 -7.39 -1.33 -1.03
CA SER A 70 -8.68 -0.63 -1.00
C SER A 70 -9.20 -0.35 -2.41
N ASP A 71 -10.48 -0.65 -2.63
CA ASP A 71 -11.29 -0.11 -3.73
C ASP A 71 -11.91 1.21 -3.25
N MET A 72 -11.58 2.31 -3.93
CA MET A 72 -12.10 3.65 -3.61
C MET A 72 -13.21 4.08 -4.57
N GLY A 73 -13.69 3.16 -5.41
CA GLY A 73 -14.82 3.33 -6.30
C GLY A 73 -14.49 3.96 -7.65
N THR A 74 -15.54 4.09 -8.46
CA THR A 74 -15.51 4.75 -9.77
C THR A 74 -16.04 6.17 -9.67
N HIS A 75 -15.29 7.12 -10.20
CA HIS A 75 -15.59 8.55 -10.14
C HIS A 75 -15.73 9.12 -11.54
N LYS A 76 -16.80 9.89 -11.78
CA LYS A 76 -17.03 10.56 -13.07
C LYS A 76 -16.55 12.00 -13.02
N ILE A 77 -15.50 12.32 -13.78
CA ILE A 77 -14.90 13.65 -13.85
C ILE A 77 -14.89 14.12 -15.30
N LYS A 78 -15.58 15.25 -15.57
CA LYS A 78 -15.68 15.85 -16.91
C LYS A 78 -16.12 14.85 -18.01
N GLY A 79 -17.02 13.93 -17.68
CA GLY A 79 -17.53 12.93 -18.62
C GLY A 79 -16.69 11.66 -18.74
N HIS A 80 -15.51 11.59 -18.12
CA HIS A 80 -14.68 10.39 -18.05
C HIS A 80 -14.91 9.65 -16.73
N GLU A 81 -14.92 8.33 -16.76
CA GLU A 81 -15.00 7.48 -15.57
C GLU A 81 -13.60 7.01 -15.17
N PHE A 82 -13.29 7.07 -13.88
CA PHE A 82 -12.01 6.67 -13.32
C PHE A 82 -12.22 5.75 -12.13
N LYS A 83 -11.69 4.53 -12.22
CA LYS A 83 -11.65 3.56 -11.13
C LYS A 83 -10.41 3.80 -10.28
N ILE A 84 -10.59 4.11 -8.99
CA ILE A 84 -9.52 4.48 -8.08
C ILE A 84 -9.40 3.43 -6.99
N GLY A 85 -8.18 2.99 -6.74
CA GLY A 85 -7.85 2.09 -5.63
C GLY A 85 -6.55 2.51 -4.98
N GLY A 86 -6.05 1.73 -4.03
CA GLY A 86 -4.72 1.98 -3.50
C GLY A 86 -4.40 1.21 -2.24
N PRO A 87 -3.10 1.15 -1.87
CA PRO A 87 -2.72 0.60 -0.59
C PRO A 87 -3.05 1.56 0.55
N GLY A 88 -3.74 1.04 1.57
CA GLY A 88 -4.07 1.73 2.81
C GLY A 88 -3.38 1.09 4.02
N CYS A 89 -3.19 1.87 5.10
CA CYS A 89 -2.59 1.40 6.37
C CYS A 89 -1.31 0.57 6.16
N VAL A 90 -0.38 1.09 5.34
CA VAL A 90 0.87 0.40 4.99
C VAL A 90 1.79 0.37 6.20
N GLY A 91 2.07 -0.84 6.70
CA GLY A 91 2.89 -1.07 7.88
C GLY A 91 4.04 -2.05 7.62
N THR A 92 5.16 -1.84 8.31
CA THR A 92 6.25 -2.82 8.42
C THR A 92 6.65 -2.92 9.89
N LEU A 93 6.65 -4.14 10.41
CA LEU A 93 7.03 -4.43 11.78
C LEU A 93 8.47 -3.94 12.04
N PRO A 94 8.77 -3.37 13.23
CA PRO A 94 10.05 -2.74 13.53
C PRO A 94 11.29 -3.56 13.14
N GLU A 95 11.30 -4.85 13.45
CA GLU A 95 12.40 -5.79 13.18
C GLU A 95 12.64 -6.11 11.68
N TYR A 96 11.73 -5.68 10.80
CA TYR A 96 11.82 -5.86 9.35
C TYR A 96 11.95 -4.54 8.57
N ARG A 97 12.04 -3.38 9.26
CA ARG A 97 12.23 -2.07 8.62
C ARG A 97 13.59 -1.98 7.92
N ASP A 98 13.69 -1.03 6.99
CA ASP A 98 14.90 -0.71 6.21
C ASP A 98 15.45 -1.84 5.31
N LYS A 99 14.72 -2.96 5.21
CA LYS A 99 15.04 -4.08 4.29
C LYS A 99 14.41 -3.92 2.91
N GLY A 100 13.51 -2.96 2.71
CA GLY A 100 12.81 -2.71 1.45
C GLY A 100 11.57 -3.57 1.20
N ILE A 101 11.18 -4.43 2.15
CA ILE A 101 10.02 -5.33 2.05
C ILE A 101 8.73 -4.52 1.86
N GLY A 102 8.47 -3.52 2.71
CA GLY A 102 7.24 -2.72 2.64
C GLY A 102 7.04 -2.01 1.29
N LEU A 103 8.10 -1.43 0.71
CA LEU A 103 7.95 -0.74 -0.58
C LEU A 103 7.76 -1.73 -1.73
N THR A 104 8.40 -2.90 -1.66
CA THR A 104 8.20 -3.97 -2.65
C THR A 104 6.77 -4.52 -2.56
N MET A 105 6.23 -4.67 -1.35
CA MET A 105 4.84 -5.05 -1.14
C MET A 105 3.87 -4.02 -1.77
N VAL A 106 4.10 -2.72 -1.55
CA VAL A 106 3.31 -1.66 -2.20
C VAL A 106 3.41 -1.76 -3.72
N LYS A 107 4.61 -1.99 -4.27
CA LYS A 107 4.82 -2.20 -5.72
C LYS A 107 3.96 -3.35 -6.26
N HIS A 108 3.89 -4.47 -5.55
CA HIS A 108 3.03 -5.60 -5.94
C HIS A 108 1.55 -5.22 -5.90
N VAL A 109 1.09 -4.52 -4.88
CA VAL A 109 -0.30 -4.04 -4.82
C VAL A 109 -0.62 -3.06 -5.96
N THR A 110 0.30 -2.16 -6.28
CA THR A 110 0.14 -1.26 -7.44
C THR A 110 0.03 -2.05 -8.75
N GLN A 111 0.83 -3.10 -8.92
CA GLN A 111 0.74 -3.99 -10.10
C GLN A 111 -0.61 -4.73 -10.15
N ILE A 112 -1.05 -5.28 -9.03
CA ILE A 112 -2.35 -5.97 -8.92
C ILE A 112 -3.49 -5.03 -9.32
N LEU A 113 -3.51 -3.80 -8.79
CA LEU A 113 -4.54 -2.81 -9.16
C LEU A 113 -4.52 -2.49 -10.66
N LYS A 114 -3.32 -2.37 -11.26
CA LYS A 114 -3.19 -2.18 -12.71
C LYS A 114 -3.79 -3.35 -13.50
N GLU A 115 -3.48 -4.57 -13.12
CA GLU A 115 -3.99 -5.79 -13.75
C GLU A 115 -5.51 -5.95 -13.56
N GLU A 116 -6.07 -5.44 -12.46
CA GLU A 116 -7.50 -5.40 -12.16
C GLU A 116 -8.26 -4.24 -12.82
N GLY A 117 -7.59 -3.49 -13.71
CA GLY A 117 -8.20 -2.43 -14.51
C GLY A 117 -8.52 -1.16 -13.74
N TYR A 118 -7.81 -0.87 -12.63
CA TYR A 118 -7.87 0.44 -12.01
C TYR A 118 -7.09 1.47 -12.85
N ASP A 119 -7.54 2.71 -12.85
CA ASP A 119 -6.90 3.80 -13.58
C ASP A 119 -5.81 4.48 -12.74
N TYR A 120 -6.08 4.64 -11.44
CA TYR A 120 -5.20 5.33 -10.50
C TYR A 120 -5.02 4.56 -9.20
N SER A 121 -3.79 4.59 -8.69
CA SER A 121 -3.50 4.26 -7.30
C SER A 121 -3.36 5.53 -6.46
N TYR A 122 -4.11 5.61 -5.36
CA TYR A 122 -4.12 6.75 -4.46
C TYR A 122 -3.65 6.36 -3.06
N ILE A 123 -2.64 7.07 -2.56
CA ILE A 123 -2.18 7.00 -1.17
C ILE A 123 -2.81 8.15 -0.41
N HIS A 124 -3.76 7.83 0.46
CA HIS A 124 -4.37 8.79 1.37
C HIS A 124 -3.47 9.03 2.59
N TYR A 125 -3.41 10.28 3.08
CA TYR A 125 -2.72 10.72 4.31
C TYR A 125 -1.35 10.07 4.57
N THR A 126 -0.29 10.67 4.04
CA THR A 126 1.08 10.22 4.30
C THR A 126 2.05 11.38 4.52
N TYR A 127 3.01 11.17 5.42
CA TYR A 127 4.18 12.03 5.61
C TYR A 127 5.43 11.50 4.88
N LEU A 128 5.34 10.32 4.26
CA LEU A 128 6.48 9.63 3.64
C LEU A 128 6.52 9.81 2.11
N ALA A 129 6.31 11.03 1.61
CA ALA A 129 6.23 11.27 0.17
C ALA A 129 7.44 10.75 -0.64
N PRO A 130 8.71 11.00 -0.23
CA PRO A 130 9.88 10.48 -0.94
C PRO A 130 9.93 8.94 -1.00
N TRP A 131 9.30 8.25 -0.05
CA TRP A 131 9.26 6.80 -0.01
C TRP A 131 8.41 6.22 -1.16
N TYR A 132 7.23 6.81 -1.41
CA TYR A 132 6.31 6.43 -2.47
C TYR A 132 6.74 6.96 -3.86
N GLU A 133 7.42 8.11 -3.92
CA GLU A 133 7.95 8.69 -5.17
C GLU A 133 8.88 7.73 -5.93
N ARG A 134 9.56 6.82 -5.20
CA ARG A 134 10.38 5.75 -5.78
C ARG A 134 9.60 4.80 -6.70
N LEU A 135 8.29 4.65 -6.49
CA LEU A 135 7.40 3.89 -7.37
C LEU A 135 6.71 4.76 -8.43
N GLY A 136 6.92 6.08 -8.39
CA GLY A 136 6.32 7.04 -9.33
C GLY A 136 5.08 7.78 -8.80
N TYR A 137 4.66 7.56 -7.56
CA TYR A 137 3.60 8.39 -6.96
C TYR A 137 4.01 9.85 -6.93
N LYS A 138 3.06 10.74 -7.25
CA LYS A 138 3.23 12.18 -7.25
C LYS A 138 2.40 12.81 -6.14
N THR A 139 2.98 13.76 -5.42
CA THR A 139 2.24 14.57 -4.45
C THR A 139 1.32 15.54 -5.19
N VAL A 140 0.02 15.49 -4.91
CA VAL A 140 -1.00 16.33 -5.55
C VAL A 140 -1.64 17.36 -4.62
N ILE A 141 -1.62 17.08 -3.32
CA ILE A 141 -2.12 17.98 -2.27
C ILE A 141 -1.15 17.84 -1.10
N LYS A 142 -0.77 18.98 -0.51
CA LYS A 142 -0.08 19.06 0.78
C LYS A 142 -1.02 19.78 1.74
N TRP A 143 -1.00 19.38 3.01
CA TRP A 143 -1.77 20.06 4.04
C TRP A 143 -1.02 19.94 5.37
N ASN A 144 -1.37 20.81 6.30
CA ASN A 144 -0.98 20.73 7.70
C ASN A 144 -2.24 20.89 8.57
N ARG A 145 -2.05 21.12 9.87
CA ARG A 145 -3.15 21.35 10.81
C ARG A 145 -3.97 22.62 10.52
N ASP A 146 -3.43 23.54 9.72
CA ASP A 146 -4.01 24.84 9.38
C ASP A 146 -4.73 24.83 8.01
N GLY A 147 -4.65 23.72 7.26
CA GLY A 147 -5.34 23.56 5.97
C GLY A 147 -4.42 23.06 4.85
N ILE A 148 -4.88 23.23 3.60
CA ILE A 148 -4.09 22.92 2.39
C ILE A 148 -2.96 23.95 2.26
N LEU A 149 -1.75 23.46 2.01
CA LEU A 149 -0.53 24.26 1.80
C LEU A 149 -0.37 24.69 0.34
#